data_AF-A0A524FCU5-F1
#
_entry.id   AF-A0A524FCU5-F1
#
_cell.length_a   1.000
_cell.length_b   1.000
_cell.length_c   1.000
_cell.angle_alpha   90.00
_cell.angle_beta   90.00
_cell.angle_gamma   90.00
#
_symmetry.space_group_name_H-M   'P 1'
#
loop_
_entity.id
_entity.type
_entity.pdbx_description
1 polymer ?
#
loop_
_entity_poly.entity_id
_entity_poly.type
_entity_poly.pdbx_seq_one_letter_code
_entity_poly.pdbx_strand_id
1 'polypeptide(L)'
;MKESILHNIYLIDNSTGICLIHRRYGSIEFNQDLVSGFLTALKDFSIEFSKGSGELKVIDMQVFYLLLVFKEGVLCTAAADKNDDSKITHKALSDIIDQFHMEYGEVLKTWSGDVRLFHNFESFIDDKLQSGRVAEIPLKIPILKIYEKDFLKMRKQISKKGLVLSEEDLHSVQNQKPAWTSKRLPTQVITQGFLDKDSYSIAHFADGFHTISDIAEEAGKPESEIEVIIDDLDDLGLLKFIEIK
;
A
#
# COMPACT_ATOMS: atom_id res chain seq x y z
N MET A 1 6.47 11.11 -4.49
CA MET A 1 6.27 10.42 -3.20
C MET A 1 7.00 9.08 -3.26
N LYS A 2 7.30 8.45 -2.11
CA LYS A 2 8.09 7.20 -2.05
C LYS A 2 7.17 6.05 -2.45
N GLU A 3 7.53 5.27 -3.49
CA GLU A 3 6.81 4.04 -3.87
C GLU A 3 6.56 3.20 -2.60
N SER A 4 5.31 2.83 -2.32
CA SER A 4 4.97 2.02 -1.16
C SER A 4 5.32 0.57 -1.48
N ILE A 5 6.46 0.13 -0.93
CA ILE A 5 7.02 -1.19 -1.20
C ILE A 5 7.27 -1.87 0.14
N LEU A 6 6.83 -3.11 0.27
CA LEU A 6 7.25 -4.00 1.35
C LEU A 6 8.77 -4.10 1.34
N HIS A 7 9.45 -3.55 2.36
CA HIS A 7 10.89 -3.41 2.30
C HIS A 7 11.61 -4.74 2.40
N ASN A 8 11.19 -5.57 3.36
CA ASN A 8 11.79 -6.88 3.62
C ASN A 8 10.73 -7.84 4.12
N ILE A 9 10.89 -9.11 3.79
CA ILE A 9 10.15 -10.23 4.38
C ILE A 9 11.13 -11.27 4.90
N TYR A 10 10.83 -11.79 6.10
CA TYR A 10 11.61 -12.85 6.74
C TYR A 10 10.69 -14.00 7.11
N LEU A 11 11.12 -15.22 6.81
CA LEU A 11 10.63 -16.45 7.42
C LEU A 11 11.69 -16.92 8.40
N ILE A 12 11.29 -17.10 9.65
CA ILE A 12 12.15 -17.43 10.77
C ILE A 12 11.56 -18.67 11.45
N ASP A 13 12.40 -19.66 11.74
CA ASP A 13 11.98 -20.74 12.62
C ASP A 13 11.90 -20.21 14.06
N ASN A 14 10.71 -20.29 14.63
CA ASN A 14 10.40 -19.79 15.97
C ASN A 14 11.09 -20.61 17.07
N SER A 15 11.53 -21.83 16.76
CA SER A 15 12.16 -22.73 17.72
C SER A 15 13.65 -22.45 17.87
N THR A 16 14.33 -22.18 16.75
CA THR A 16 15.78 -21.96 16.71
C THR A 16 16.18 -20.48 16.53
N GLY A 17 15.25 -19.62 16.09
CA GLY A 17 15.55 -18.25 15.69
C GLY A 17 16.31 -18.13 14.38
N ILE A 18 16.50 -19.23 13.64
CA ILE A 18 17.21 -19.23 12.36
C ILE A 18 16.33 -18.60 11.28
N CYS A 19 16.89 -17.67 10.52
CA CYS A 19 16.25 -17.14 9.33
C CYS A 19 16.25 -18.21 8.23
N LEU A 20 15.06 -18.73 7.89
CA LEU A 20 14.85 -19.74 6.87
C LEU A 20 14.94 -19.13 5.47
N ILE A 21 14.27 -17.99 5.28
CA ILE A 21 14.23 -17.25 4.02
C ILE A 21 14.20 -15.75 4.32
N HIS A 22 14.90 -14.98 3.50
CA HIS A 22 14.84 -13.54 3.50
C HIS A 22 14.71 -13.01 2.08
N ARG A 23 13.72 -12.14 1.83
CA ARG A 23 13.62 -11.39 0.58
C ARG A 23 13.61 -9.90 0.88
N ARG A 24 14.30 -9.15 0.02
CA ARG A 24 14.42 -7.70 0.07
C ARG A 24 13.81 -7.13 -1.22
N TYR A 25 12.90 -6.17 -1.07
CA TYR A 25 12.36 -5.41 -2.20
C TYR A 25 12.59 -3.91 -2.05
N GLY A 26 12.72 -3.41 -0.83
CA GLY A 26 12.88 -1.98 -0.56
C GLY A 26 14.29 -1.54 -0.19
N SER A 27 14.35 -0.29 0.27
CA SER A 27 15.59 0.43 0.58
C SER A 27 16.06 0.26 2.02
N ILE A 28 15.16 -0.14 2.93
CA ILE A 28 15.51 -0.34 4.34
C ILE A 28 16.30 -1.64 4.47
N GLU A 29 17.50 -1.57 5.04
CA GLU A 29 18.36 -2.73 5.23
C GLU A 29 18.45 -3.07 6.72
N PHE A 30 18.11 -4.31 7.06
CA PHE A 30 18.30 -4.84 8.40
C PHE A 30 19.26 -6.03 8.36
N ASN A 31 20.05 -6.16 9.42
CA ASN A 31 20.83 -7.36 9.64
C ASN A 31 19.88 -8.52 10.00
N GLN A 32 19.94 -9.61 9.23
CA GLN A 32 19.06 -10.78 9.37
C GLN A 32 19.12 -11.40 10.76
N ASP A 33 20.32 -11.58 11.31
CA ASP A 33 20.54 -12.20 12.62
C ASP A 33 20.04 -11.30 13.75
N LEU A 34 20.18 -9.99 13.59
CA LEU A 34 19.66 -9.02 14.54
C LEU A 34 18.13 -9.02 14.55
N VAL A 35 17.51 -9.04 13.37
CA VAL A 35 16.04 -9.07 13.24
C VAL A 35 15.48 -10.37 13.79
N SER A 36 16.06 -11.52 13.43
CA SER A 36 15.56 -12.80 13.90
C SER A 36 15.70 -12.95 15.42
N GLY A 37 16.85 -12.55 15.98
CA GLY A 37 17.07 -12.55 17.43
C GLY A 37 16.13 -11.60 18.17
N PHE A 38 15.98 -10.37 17.68
CA PHE A 38 15.08 -9.37 18.27
C PHE A 38 13.62 -9.84 18.27
N LEU A 39 13.11 -10.30 17.13
CA LEU A 39 11.71 -10.72 17.00
C LEU A 39 11.40 -11.96 17.84
N THR A 40 12.33 -12.91 17.93
CA THR A 40 12.19 -14.10 18.78
C THR A 40 12.11 -13.71 20.25
N ALA A 41 13.05 -12.88 20.72
CA ALA A 41 13.08 -12.40 22.10
C ALA A 41 11.82 -11.56 22.44
N LEU A 42 11.37 -10.72 21.50
CA LEU A 42 10.19 -9.89 21.69
C LEU A 42 8.91 -10.72 21.79
N LYS A 43 8.80 -11.81 21.01
CA LYS A 43 7.68 -12.74 21.11
C LYS A 43 7.70 -13.52 22.43
N ASP A 44 8.86 -14.01 22.87
CA ASP A 44 8.95 -14.71 24.16
C ASP A 44 8.56 -13.77 25.32
N PHE A 45 9.04 -12.52 25.28
CA PHE A 45 8.62 -11.47 26.21
C PHE A 45 7.11 -11.21 26.15
N SER A 46 6.53 -11.13 24.94
CA SER A 46 5.10 -10.89 24.76
C SER A 46 4.24 -12.02 25.36
N ILE A 47 4.66 -13.27 25.21
CA ILE A 47 3.99 -14.45 25.78
C ILE A 47 4.06 -14.42 27.31
N GLU A 48 5.23 -14.16 27.88
CA GLU A 48 5.41 -14.06 29.33
C GLU A 48 4.58 -12.93 29.94
N PHE A 49 4.61 -11.75 29.30
CA PHE A 49 3.88 -10.58 29.76
C PHE A 49 2.37 -10.77 29.68
N SER A 50 1.89 -11.39 28.60
CA SER A 50 0.46 -11.63 28.37
C SER A 50 -0.09 -12.89 29.05
N LYS A 51 0.72 -13.58 29.87
CA LYS A 51 0.37 -14.86 30.51
C LYS A 51 -0.14 -15.90 29.50
N GLY A 52 0.45 -15.91 28.29
CA GLY A 52 0.12 -16.84 27.22
C GLY A 52 -1.13 -16.52 26.40
N SER A 53 -1.71 -15.32 26.55
CA SER A 53 -2.94 -14.93 25.84
C SER A 53 -2.77 -13.84 24.79
N GLY A 54 -1.59 -13.21 24.72
CA GLY A 54 -1.29 -12.13 23.79
C GLY A 54 -0.36 -12.62 22.68
N GLU A 55 -0.83 -12.49 21.45
CA GLU A 55 -0.01 -12.63 20.25
C GLU A 55 0.41 -11.25 19.76
N LEU A 56 1.71 -11.04 19.60
CA LEU A 56 2.23 -9.84 18.97
C LEU A 56 1.93 -9.90 17.47
N LYS A 57 1.11 -8.99 16.95
CA LYS A 57 0.71 -8.99 15.53
C LYS A 57 1.34 -7.88 14.72
N VAL A 58 1.50 -6.70 15.32
CA VAL A 58 2.04 -5.51 14.65
C VAL A 58 2.93 -4.74 15.62
N ILE A 59 4.09 -4.28 15.14
CA ILE A 59 4.95 -3.32 15.83
C ILE A 59 4.89 -2.02 15.03
N ASP A 60 4.33 -0.97 15.63
CA ASP A 60 4.28 0.38 15.05
C ASP A 60 5.61 1.09 15.29
N MET A 61 6.35 1.33 14.20
CA MET A 61 7.55 2.16 14.22
C MET A 61 7.21 3.51 13.57
N GLN A 62 7.99 4.55 13.88
CA GLN A 62 7.69 5.90 13.40
C GLN A 62 7.55 5.99 11.87
N VAL A 63 8.33 5.20 11.13
CA VAL A 63 8.46 5.28 9.66
C VAL A 63 7.82 4.10 8.92
N PHE A 64 7.64 2.96 9.58
CA PHE A 64 7.14 1.72 8.95
C PHE A 64 6.43 0.85 10.00
N TYR A 65 5.66 -0.13 9.54
CA TYR A 65 5.08 -1.19 10.37
C TYR A 65 5.88 -2.48 10.20
N LEU A 66 6.10 -3.21 11.29
CA LEU A 66 6.45 -4.63 11.21
C LEU A 66 5.20 -5.46 11.48
N LEU A 67 4.76 -6.21 10.48
CA LEU A 67 3.66 -7.16 10.62
C LEU A 67 4.24 -8.54 10.91
N LEU A 68 3.69 -9.22 11.91
CA LEU A 68 4.14 -10.53 12.35
C LEU A 68 2.99 -11.52 12.27
N VAL A 69 3.25 -12.66 11.65
CA VAL A 69 2.34 -13.80 11.57
C VAL A 69 3.05 -15.04 12.11
N PHE A 70 2.52 -15.59 13.18
CA PHE A 70 3.03 -16.80 13.82
C PHE A 70 2.13 -17.98 13.47
N LYS A 71 2.70 -19.06 12.91
CA LYS A 71 1.95 -20.29 12.64
C LYS A 71 2.85 -21.51 12.71
N GLU A 72 2.42 -22.52 13.48
CA GLU A 72 3.03 -23.87 13.53
C GLU A 72 4.57 -23.87 13.67
N GLY A 73 5.12 -23.00 14.53
CA GLY A 73 6.55 -22.93 14.78
C GLY A 73 7.36 -22.11 13.78
N VAL A 74 6.71 -21.43 12.84
CA VAL A 74 7.34 -20.46 11.93
C VAL A 74 6.80 -19.06 12.19
N LEU A 75 7.68 -18.08 12.13
CA LEU A 75 7.36 -16.65 12.14
C LEU A 75 7.59 -16.09 10.73
N CYS A 76 6.54 -15.55 10.13
CA CYS A 76 6.63 -14.72 8.94
C CYS A 76 6.47 -13.25 9.32
N THR A 77 7.45 -12.42 8.98
CA THR A 77 7.42 -10.98 9.28
C THR A 77 7.70 -10.16 8.03
N ALA A 78 7.03 -9.01 7.88
CA ALA A 78 7.36 -8.05 6.83
C ALA A 78 7.39 -6.61 7.35
N ALA A 79 8.32 -5.83 6.80
CA ALA A 79 8.40 -4.40 6.98
C ALA A 79 7.58 -3.70 5.88
N ALA A 80 6.48 -3.06 6.26
CA ALA A 80 5.56 -2.36 5.36
C ALA A 80 5.61 -0.84 5.62
N ASP A 81 5.47 -0.03 4.59
CA ASP A 81 5.36 1.43 4.78
C ASP A 81 4.01 1.80 5.42
N LYS A 82 3.92 3.01 5.99
CA LYS A 82 2.67 3.44 6.65
C LYS A 82 1.46 3.58 5.71
N ASN A 83 1.74 3.70 4.42
CA ASN A 83 0.73 3.81 3.37
C ASN A 83 0.31 2.44 2.81
N ASP A 84 0.92 1.34 3.27
CA ASP A 84 0.55 -0.01 2.83
C ASP A 84 -0.72 -0.49 3.54
N ASP A 85 -1.57 -1.25 2.83
CA ASP A 85 -2.72 -1.89 3.46
C ASP A 85 -2.26 -3.05 4.37
N SER A 86 -2.36 -2.83 5.68
CA SER A 86 -2.00 -3.81 6.71
C SER A 86 -2.80 -5.11 6.64
N LYS A 87 -4.07 -5.08 6.18
CA LYS A 87 -4.90 -6.29 6.05
C LYS A 87 -4.49 -7.12 4.85
N ILE A 88 -4.21 -6.46 3.72
CA ILE A 88 -3.74 -7.15 2.51
C ILE A 88 -2.37 -7.78 2.80
N THR A 89 -1.47 -7.04 3.43
CA THR A 89 -0.15 -7.54 3.85
C THR A 89 -0.30 -8.75 4.78
N HIS A 90 -1.10 -8.63 5.85
CA HIS A 90 -1.31 -9.75 6.78
C HIS A 90 -1.89 -10.99 6.10
N LYS A 91 -2.84 -10.81 5.17
CA LYS A 91 -3.40 -11.92 4.40
C LYS A 91 -2.34 -12.58 3.51
N ALA A 92 -1.51 -11.79 2.83
CA ALA A 92 -0.43 -12.31 2.00
C ALA A 92 0.59 -13.10 2.82
N LEU A 93 1.00 -12.59 3.99
CA LEU A 93 1.91 -13.30 4.91
C LEU A 93 1.29 -14.60 5.44
N SER A 94 -0.01 -14.60 5.74
CA SER A 94 -0.73 -15.81 6.15
C SER A 94 -0.79 -16.85 5.03
N ASP A 95 -1.02 -16.43 3.78
CA ASP A 95 -1.03 -17.35 2.65
C ASP A 95 0.38 -17.93 2.39
N ILE A 96 1.44 -17.13 2.60
CA ILE A 96 2.84 -17.56 2.46
C ILE A 96 3.20 -18.61 3.51
N ILE A 97 2.88 -18.38 4.78
CA ILE A 97 3.19 -19.34 5.83
C ILE A 97 2.40 -20.64 5.67
N ASP A 98 1.16 -20.56 5.16
CA ASP A 98 0.31 -21.73 4.90
C ASP A 98 0.89 -22.60 3.78
N GLN A 99 1.30 -21.97 2.67
CA GLN A 99 1.96 -22.67 1.59
C GLN A 99 3.31 -23.26 2.03
N PHE A 100 4.07 -22.52 2.83
CA PHE A 100 5.35 -22.98 3.37
C PHE A 100 5.17 -24.26 4.20
N HIS A 101 4.16 -24.30 5.07
CA HIS A 101 3.86 -25.50 5.86
C HIS A 101 3.35 -26.66 5.01
N MET A 102 2.58 -26.39 3.96
CA MET A 102 2.15 -27.44 3.03
C MET A 102 3.31 -28.11 2.31
N GLU A 103 4.34 -27.34 1.91
CA GLU A 103 5.49 -27.87 1.17
C GLU A 103 6.58 -28.42 2.08
N TYR A 104 6.85 -27.76 3.20
CA TYR A 104 8.03 -28.00 4.03
C TYR A 104 7.72 -28.40 5.48
N GLY A 105 6.45 -28.46 5.91
CA GLY A 105 6.09 -28.73 7.31
C GLY A 105 6.62 -30.07 7.85
N GLU A 106 6.60 -31.14 7.05
CA GLU A 106 7.19 -32.43 7.44
C GLU A 106 8.72 -32.41 7.44
N VAL A 107 9.32 -31.66 6.50
CA VAL A 107 10.78 -31.48 6.44
C VAL A 107 11.26 -30.70 7.66
N LEU A 108 10.49 -29.69 8.10
CA LEU A 108 10.80 -28.85 9.25
C LEU A 108 10.94 -29.67 10.55
N LYS A 109 10.14 -30.71 10.75
CA LYS A 109 10.19 -31.58 11.94
C LYS A 109 11.50 -32.35 12.08
N THR A 110 12.16 -32.64 10.96
CA THR A 110 13.43 -33.39 10.90
C THR A 110 14.59 -32.54 10.42
N TRP A 111 14.39 -31.23 10.36
CA TRP A 111 15.33 -30.30 9.77
C TRP A 111 16.56 -30.13 10.65
N SER A 112 17.74 -30.22 10.04
CA SER A 112 19.03 -30.16 10.72
C SER A 112 19.75 -28.82 10.57
N GLY A 113 19.06 -27.77 10.12
CA GLY A 113 19.63 -26.43 9.97
C GLY A 113 20.09 -26.05 8.55
N ASP A 114 19.86 -26.87 7.51
CA ASP A 114 20.21 -26.51 6.13
C ASP A 114 19.12 -25.64 5.47
N VAL A 115 19.34 -24.33 5.44
CA VAL A 115 18.40 -23.34 4.88
C VAL A 115 18.29 -23.39 3.35
N ARG A 116 19.26 -24.01 2.65
CA ARG A 116 19.28 -24.06 1.17
C ARG A 116 18.12 -24.86 0.59
N LEU A 117 17.52 -25.74 1.39
CA LEU A 117 16.33 -26.53 1.04
C LEU A 117 15.13 -25.64 0.70
N PHE A 118 15.07 -24.43 1.26
CA PHE A 118 13.93 -23.52 1.11
C PHE A 118 14.11 -22.49 0.00
N HIS A 119 15.25 -22.48 -0.70
CA HIS A 119 15.57 -21.45 -1.70
C HIS A 119 14.58 -21.44 -2.88
N ASN A 120 14.00 -22.60 -3.23
CA ASN A 120 12.99 -22.69 -4.29
C ASN A 120 11.70 -21.93 -3.94
N PHE A 121 11.39 -21.80 -2.65
CA PHE A 121 10.21 -21.12 -2.17
C PHE A 121 10.29 -19.60 -2.31
N GLU A 122 11.49 -19.03 -2.49
CA GLU A 122 11.68 -17.60 -2.76
C GLU A 122 10.88 -17.12 -3.98
N SER A 123 10.81 -17.96 -5.03
CA SER A 123 10.05 -17.65 -6.24
C SER A 123 8.54 -17.51 -5.98
N PHE A 124 8.00 -18.34 -5.08
CA PHE A 124 6.60 -18.27 -4.68
C PHE A 124 6.32 -17.00 -3.87
N ILE A 125 7.23 -16.63 -2.95
CA ILE A 125 7.12 -15.39 -2.18
C ILE A 125 7.11 -14.19 -3.12
N ASP A 126 8.03 -14.14 -4.08
CA ASP A 126 8.13 -13.03 -5.05
C ASP A 126 6.86 -12.89 -5.90
N ASP A 127 6.30 -14.01 -6.38
CA ASP A 127 5.04 -14.02 -7.16
C ASP A 127 3.86 -13.57 -6.30
N LYS A 128 3.75 -14.11 -5.08
CA LYS A 128 2.65 -13.81 -4.16
C LYS A 128 2.67 -12.36 -3.68
N LEU A 129 3.85 -11.79 -3.46
CA LEU A 129 4.03 -10.40 -3.06
C LEU A 129 4.12 -9.43 -4.24
N GLN A 130 4.03 -9.90 -5.49
CA GLN A 130 4.23 -9.09 -6.68
C GLN A 130 5.52 -8.25 -6.60
N SER A 131 6.61 -8.87 -6.13
CA SER A 131 7.89 -8.20 -5.85
C SER A 131 7.80 -7.01 -4.87
N GLY A 132 6.94 -7.12 -3.85
CA GLY A 132 6.81 -6.15 -2.76
C GLY A 132 5.72 -5.10 -2.96
N ARG A 133 4.95 -5.15 -4.06
CA ARG A 133 3.88 -4.21 -4.39
C ARG A 133 2.47 -4.69 -4.02
N VAL A 134 2.34 -5.88 -3.40
CA VAL A 134 1.03 -6.46 -3.07
C VAL A 134 0.17 -5.58 -2.16
N ALA A 135 0.79 -4.70 -1.38
CA ALA A 135 0.13 -3.84 -0.40
C ALA A 135 0.00 -2.38 -0.86
N GLU A 136 0.45 -2.06 -2.07
CA GLU A 136 0.33 -0.75 -2.69
C GLU A 136 -1.16 -0.41 -2.80
N ILE A 137 -1.60 0.56 -1.99
CA ILE A 137 -2.97 1.05 -2.05
C ILE A 137 -3.09 1.81 -3.36
N PRO A 138 -3.98 1.39 -4.29
CA PRO A 138 -4.15 2.12 -5.53
C PRO A 138 -4.57 3.56 -5.19
N LEU A 139 -3.79 4.54 -5.62
CA LEU A 139 -4.12 5.94 -5.44
C LEU A 139 -5.48 6.20 -6.07
N LYS A 140 -6.44 6.62 -5.23
CA LYS A 140 -7.77 7.05 -5.68
C LYS A 140 -7.72 8.53 -5.99
N ILE A 141 -7.68 8.85 -7.28
CA ILE A 141 -7.67 10.25 -7.71
C ILE A 141 -9.10 10.70 -8.01
N PRO A 142 -9.58 11.77 -7.36
CA PRO A 142 -10.90 12.32 -7.65
C PRO A 142 -10.89 12.99 -9.04
N ILE A 143 -11.88 12.66 -9.86
CA ILE A 143 -12.15 13.33 -11.13
C ILE A 143 -13.61 13.76 -11.20
N LEU A 144 -13.86 14.99 -11.66
CA LEU A 144 -15.22 15.40 -11.98
C LEU A 144 -15.80 14.60 -13.14
N LYS A 145 -17.07 14.20 -13.05
CA LYS A 145 -17.79 13.48 -14.14
C LYS A 145 -17.80 14.24 -15.47
N ILE A 146 -17.68 15.57 -15.43
CA ILE A 146 -17.57 16.40 -16.64
C ILE A 146 -16.28 16.12 -17.43
N TYR A 147 -15.22 15.66 -16.76
CA TYR A 147 -13.92 15.35 -17.35
C TYR A 147 -13.78 13.88 -17.73
N GLU A 148 -14.67 13.00 -17.27
CA GLU A 148 -14.62 11.54 -17.50
C GLU A 148 -14.46 11.18 -18.98
N LYS A 149 -15.27 11.77 -19.86
CA LYS A 149 -15.26 11.43 -21.30
C LYS A 149 -13.96 11.83 -21.99
N ASP A 150 -13.31 12.89 -21.52
CA ASP A 150 -12.06 13.38 -22.08
C ASP A 150 -10.87 12.62 -21.50
N PHE A 151 -10.90 12.29 -20.20
CA PHE A 151 -9.95 11.39 -19.56
C PHE A 151 -9.92 10.00 -20.21
N LEU A 152 -11.08 9.41 -20.51
CA LEU A 152 -11.17 8.12 -21.21
C LEU A 152 -10.62 8.16 -22.64
N LYS A 153 -10.75 9.29 -23.35
CA LYS A 153 -10.13 9.49 -24.66
C LYS A 153 -8.62 9.58 -24.55
N MET A 154 -8.11 10.30 -23.56
CA MET A 154 -6.69 10.40 -23.26
C MET A 154 -6.10 9.03 -22.94
N ARG A 155 -6.73 8.27 -22.04
CA ARG A 155 -6.29 6.93 -21.65
C ARG A 155 -6.23 5.97 -22.84
N LYS A 156 -7.19 6.06 -23.77
CA LYS A 156 -7.18 5.29 -25.04
C LYS A 156 -6.08 5.74 -26.01
N GLN A 157 -5.67 7.01 -25.99
CA GLN A 157 -4.54 7.48 -26.79
C GLN A 157 -3.20 7.06 -26.19
N ILE A 158 -3.09 7.06 -24.86
CA ILE A 158 -1.90 6.62 -24.12
C ILE A 158 -1.72 5.10 -24.25
N SER A 159 -2.79 4.30 -24.11
CA SER A 159 -2.72 2.85 -24.31
C SER A 159 -2.36 2.45 -25.75
N LYS A 160 -2.75 3.27 -26.75
CA LYS A 160 -2.34 3.09 -28.15
C LYS A 160 -0.87 3.40 -28.41
N LYS A 161 -0.22 4.15 -27.52
CA LYS A 161 1.23 4.44 -27.55
C LYS A 161 2.06 3.45 -26.74
N GLY A 162 1.43 2.45 -26.10
CA GLY A 162 2.13 1.41 -25.34
C GLY A 162 2.62 1.84 -23.95
N LEU A 163 2.26 3.04 -23.48
CA LEU A 163 2.47 3.44 -22.09
C LEU A 163 1.25 3.04 -21.25
N VAL A 164 1.51 2.43 -20.09
CA VAL A 164 0.55 2.34 -18.98
C VAL A 164 0.75 3.64 -18.19
N LEU A 165 -0.33 4.35 -17.85
CA LEU A 165 -0.27 5.49 -16.94
C LEU A 165 0.26 4.98 -15.60
N SER A 166 1.56 5.13 -15.36
CA SER A 166 2.18 4.92 -14.05
C SER A 166 2.14 6.21 -13.24
N GLU A 167 2.30 6.10 -11.93
CA GLU A 167 2.37 7.27 -11.02
C GLU A 167 3.43 8.31 -11.45
N GLU A 168 4.48 7.87 -12.14
CA GLU A 168 5.56 8.73 -12.67
C GLU A 168 5.07 9.72 -13.74
N ASP A 169 4.07 9.33 -14.55
CA ASP A 169 3.50 10.20 -15.58
C ASP A 169 2.62 11.30 -14.97
N LEU A 170 2.05 11.10 -13.78
CA LEU A 170 1.25 12.12 -13.08
C LEU A 170 2.13 13.28 -12.59
N HIS A 171 3.33 12.97 -12.10
CA HIS A 171 4.26 13.97 -11.58
C HIS A 171 4.98 14.76 -12.69
N SER A 172 5.21 14.16 -13.86
CA SER A 172 5.86 14.88 -14.97
C SER A 172 5.01 16.02 -15.57
N VAL A 173 3.70 16.02 -15.28
CA VAL A 173 2.71 16.98 -15.80
C VAL A 173 2.40 18.12 -14.81
N GLN A 174 3.16 18.22 -13.69
CA GLN A 174 2.99 19.28 -12.67
C GLN A 174 2.95 20.73 -13.20
N ASN A 175 3.27 20.99 -14.47
CA ASN A 175 3.21 22.32 -15.09
C ASN A 175 2.25 22.46 -16.29
N GLN A 176 1.45 21.46 -16.65
CA GLN A 176 0.48 21.60 -17.75
C GLN A 176 -0.90 21.10 -17.33
N LYS A 177 -1.74 22.01 -16.83
CA LYS A 177 -3.17 21.75 -16.60
C LYS A 177 -3.78 21.11 -17.86
N PRO A 178 -4.42 19.93 -17.75
CA PRO A 178 -4.98 19.24 -18.91
C PRO A 178 -5.96 20.14 -19.66
N ALA A 179 -6.01 20.07 -20.99
CA ALA A 179 -6.85 20.95 -21.82
C ALA A 179 -8.35 20.95 -21.43
N TRP A 180 -8.86 19.86 -20.81
CA TRP A 180 -10.25 19.74 -20.35
C TRP A 180 -10.56 20.51 -19.06
N THR A 181 -9.56 20.91 -18.27
CA THR A 181 -9.74 21.81 -17.11
C THR A 181 -10.28 23.19 -17.49
N SER A 182 -10.31 23.51 -18.79
CA SER A 182 -11.00 24.69 -19.34
C SER A 182 -12.53 24.60 -19.21
N LYS A 183 -13.09 23.39 -19.06
CA LYS A 183 -14.53 23.19 -18.86
C LYS A 183 -14.85 23.42 -17.38
N ARG A 184 -15.69 24.38 -17.06
CA ARG A 184 -16.12 24.65 -15.70
C ARG A 184 -17.51 24.09 -15.42
N LEU A 185 -17.75 23.70 -14.18
CA LEU A 185 -19.11 23.41 -13.71
C LEU A 185 -20.01 24.64 -13.94
N PRO A 186 -21.31 24.47 -14.26
CA PRO A 186 -22.21 25.62 -14.42
C PRO A 186 -22.26 26.44 -13.13
N THR A 187 -22.07 27.76 -13.19
CA THR A 187 -22.14 28.67 -12.02
C THR A 187 -23.50 28.66 -11.30
N GLN A 188 -24.52 28.07 -11.93
CA GLN A 188 -25.82 27.77 -11.35
C GLN A 188 -25.72 26.87 -10.11
N VAL A 189 -24.70 26.01 -9.98
CA VAL A 189 -24.50 25.17 -8.78
C VAL A 189 -24.19 26.00 -7.53
N ILE A 190 -23.50 27.14 -7.69
CA ILE A 190 -23.26 28.10 -6.60
C ILE A 190 -24.54 28.89 -6.30
N THR A 191 -25.26 29.27 -7.36
CA THR A 191 -26.43 30.15 -7.26
C THR A 191 -27.64 29.43 -6.66
N GLN A 192 -27.73 28.11 -6.86
CA GLN A 192 -28.76 27.23 -6.29
C GLN A 192 -28.42 26.74 -4.88
N GLY A 193 -27.26 27.12 -4.33
CA GLY A 193 -26.83 26.74 -2.98
C GLY A 193 -26.38 25.29 -2.83
N PHE A 194 -26.07 24.60 -3.95
CA PHE A 194 -25.53 23.23 -3.91
C PHE A 194 -24.04 23.20 -3.55
N LEU A 195 -23.30 24.27 -3.84
CA LEU A 195 -21.85 24.36 -3.58
C LEU A 195 -21.47 25.76 -3.12
N ASP A 196 -20.62 25.84 -2.10
CA ASP A 196 -19.95 27.08 -1.73
C ASP A 196 -18.88 27.47 -2.77
N LYS A 197 -18.50 28.75 -2.79
CA LYS A 197 -17.47 29.25 -3.72
C LYS A 197 -16.13 28.52 -3.55
N ASP A 198 -15.82 28.12 -2.33
CA ASP A 198 -14.61 27.39 -1.96
C ASP A 198 -14.67 25.94 -2.46
N SER A 199 -15.78 25.24 -2.19
CA SER A 199 -16.02 23.88 -2.68
C SER A 199 -16.08 23.84 -4.21
N TYR A 200 -16.60 24.89 -4.84
CA TYR A 200 -16.58 25.03 -6.29
C TYR A 200 -15.14 25.16 -6.83
N SER A 201 -14.26 25.95 -6.19
CA SER A 201 -12.85 25.98 -6.62
C SER A 201 -12.15 24.65 -6.42
N ILE A 202 -12.41 23.97 -5.30
CA ILE A 202 -11.81 22.67 -4.95
C ILE A 202 -12.23 21.58 -5.94
N ALA A 203 -13.50 21.57 -6.32
CA ALA A 203 -14.02 20.69 -7.35
C ALA A 203 -13.24 20.79 -8.67
N HIS A 204 -12.73 21.97 -9.05
CA HIS A 204 -11.99 22.13 -10.30
C HIS A 204 -10.53 21.65 -10.22
N PHE A 205 -10.01 21.38 -9.02
CA PHE A 205 -8.72 20.70 -8.83
C PHE A 205 -8.85 19.17 -8.95
N ALA A 206 -10.07 18.62 -8.86
CA ALA A 206 -10.37 17.20 -9.13
C ALA A 206 -10.38 16.91 -10.65
N ASP A 207 -9.21 16.97 -11.28
CA ASP A 207 -8.99 16.81 -12.72
C ASP A 207 -8.54 15.41 -13.16
N GLY A 208 -8.37 14.50 -12.19
CA GLY A 208 -7.85 13.14 -12.41
C GLY A 208 -6.33 13.04 -12.41
N PHE A 209 -5.59 14.11 -12.07
CA PHE A 209 -4.13 14.10 -11.90
C PHE A 209 -3.66 14.48 -10.49
N HIS A 210 -4.43 15.27 -9.74
CA HIS A 210 -4.06 15.70 -8.40
C HIS A 210 -4.63 14.77 -7.32
N THR A 211 -3.76 14.26 -6.45
CA THR A 211 -4.19 13.52 -5.25
C THR A 211 -4.84 14.45 -4.23
N ILE A 212 -5.50 13.89 -3.21
CA ILE A 212 -6.11 14.67 -2.12
C ILE A 212 -5.06 15.57 -1.44
N SER A 213 -3.85 15.06 -1.26
CA SER A 213 -2.70 15.81 -0.71
C SER A 213 -2.24 16.93 -1.63
N ASP A 214 -2.17 16.71 -2.95
CA ASP A 214 -1.81 17.76 -3.90
C ASP A 214 -2.88 18.86 -3.94
N ILE A 215 -4.17 18.48 -3.87
CA ILE A 215 -5.29 19.42 -3.80
C ILE A 215 -5.23 20.24 -2.51
N ALA A 216 -4.86 19.63 -1.39
CA ALA A 216 -4.69 20.32 -0.11
C ALA A 216 -3.54 21.34 -0.15
N GLU A 217 -2.42 20.99 -0.77
CA GLU A 217 -1.27 21.88 -0.97
C GLU A 217 -1.62 23.06 -1.89
N GLU A 218 -2.27 22.80 -3.04
CA GLU A 218 -2.69 23.85 -3.97
C GLU A 218 -3.80 24.76 -3.41
N ALA A 219 -4.72 24.20 -2.61
CA ALA A 219 -5.79 24.96 -1.97
C ALA A 219 -5.33 25.69 -0.70
N GLY A 220 -4.16 25.36 -0.16
CA GLY A 220 -3.66 25.91 1.11
C GLY A 220 -4.54 25.55 2.32
N LYS A 221 -5.22 24.40 2.27
CA LYS A 221 -6.16 23.93 3.29
C LYS A 221 -5.69 22.59 3.88
N PRO A 222 -6.07 22.25 5.13
CA PRO A 222 -5.74 20.96 5.71
C PRO A 222 -6.43 19.82 4.95
N GLU A 223 -5.74 18.68 4.81
CA GLU A 223 -6.25 17.49 4.10
C GLU A 223 -7.62 17.04 4.60
N SER A 224 -7.86 17.11 5.91
CA SER A 224 -9.14 16.76 6.53
C SER A 224 -10.32 17.62 6.02
N GLU A 225 -10.08 18.88 5.68
CA GLU A 225 -11.12 19.76 5.12
C GLU A 225 -11.36 19.44 3.64
N ILE A 226 -10.31 19.04 2.91
CA ILE A 226 -10.42 18.61 1.51
C ILE A 226 -11.15 17.27 1.41
N GLU A 227 -10.88 16.32 2.32
CA GLU A 227 -11.61 15.04 2.39
C GLU A 227 -13.12 15.26 2.55
N VAL A 228 -13.54 16.12 3.49
CA VAL A 228 -14.96 16.44 3.70
C VAL A 228 -15.58 17.05 2.43
N ILE A 229 -14.87 17.95 1.76
CA ILE A 229 -15.38 18.59 0.53
C ILE A 229 -15.44 17.60 -0.63
N ILE A 230 -14.49 16.67 -0.72
CA ILE A 230 -14.49 15.60 -1.72
C ILE A 230 -15.64 14.62 -1.45
N ASP A 231 -15.88 14.26 -0.19
CA ASP A 231 -17.00 13.39 0.20
C ASP A 231 -18.35 14.06 -0.12
N ASP A 232 -18.51 15.35 0.21
CA ASP A 232 -19.70 16.13 -0.15
C ASP A 232 -19.92 16.17 -1.68
N LEU A 233 -18.85 16.29 -2.46
CA LEU A 233 -18.90 16.29 -3.93
C LEU A 233 -19.21 14.90 -4.51
N ASP A 234 -18.81 13.82 -3.85
CA ASP A 234 -19.17 12.45 -4.23
C ASP A 234 -20.62 12.13 -3.86
N ASP A 235 -21.10 12.59 -2.71
CA ASP A 235 -22.50 12.48 -2.27
C ASP A 235 -23.45 13.22 -3.22
N LEU A 236 -23.01 14.37 -3.75
CA LEU A 236 -23.71 15.09 -4.84
C LEU A 236 -23.63 14.36 -6.19
N GLY A 237 -22.85 13.28 -6.27
CA GLY A 237 -22.65 12.48 -7.47
C GLY A 237 -21.91 13.24 -8.56
N LEU A 238 -21.06 14.21 -8.22
CA LEU A 238 -20.30 15.01 -9.17
C LEU A 238 -18.90 14.44 -9.43
N LEU A 239 -18.40 13.60 -8.52
CA LEU A 239 -17.11 12.95 -8.61
C LEU A 239 -17.20 11.50 -9.09
N LYS A 240 -16.05 11.01 -9.54
CA LYS A 240 -15.67 9.61 -9.68
C LYS A 240 -14.23 9.48 -9.20
N PHE A 241 -13.88 8.33 -8.65
CA PHE A 241 -12.50 8.02 -8.30
C PHE A 241 -11.87 7.16 -9.40
N ILE A 242 -10.69 7.56 -9.84
CA ILE A 242 -9.85 6.75 -10.72
C ILE A 242 -8.84 6.02 -9.84
N GLU A 243 -8.84 4.71 -9.93
CA GLU A 243 -7.78 3.88 -9.34
C GLU A 243 -6.61 3.84 -10.33
N ILE A 244 -5.46 4.31 -9.87
CA ILE A 244 -4.19 4.16 -10.58
C ILE A 244 -3.41 3.01 -9.94
N LYS A 245 -2.82 2.16 -10.78
CA LYS A 245 -2.01 0.99 -10.43
C LYS A 245 -0.63 1.14 -11.06
#